data_AF-A0A3E0UCV0-F1
#
_entry.id   AF-A0A3E0UCV0-F1
#
_cell.length_a   1.000
_cell.length_b   1.000
_cell.length_c   1.000
_cell.angle_alpha   90.00
_cell.angle_beta   90.00
_cell.angle_gamma   90.00
#
_symmetry.space_group_name_H-M   'P 1'
#
loop_
_entity.id
_entity.type
_entity.pdbx_description
1 polymer ?
#
loop_
_entity_poly.entity_id
_entity_poly.type
_entity_poly.pdbx_seq_one_letter_code
_entity_poly.pdbx_strand_id
1 'polypeptide(L)'
;MTDKQLTDVELHEMQTGEPSVLDEQWSELVDDWQSQPYEKVDITQLVKQLKKRTLAAKTVLGLDVLATISLFGALVYSLSEQVIDWATVIYLSFGAFGSLVYTVIEFNIRIKTWRMDASDPKQAFEKNISGIKGAIQFANLWLISCFAILPIGNWYIWEISKTSEKPIWPAYLFANLLIVVMLVGAYLYKRKRVKELNELNEIING
;
A
#
# COMPACT_ATOMS: atom_id res chain seq x y z
N MET A 1 -8.41 -76.37 -12.35
CA MET A 1 -7.12 -75.76 -11.99
C MET A 1 -7.08 -75.68 -10.47
N THR A 2 -6.07 -76.27 -9.85
CA THR A 2 -5.94 -76.38 -8.39
C THR A 2 -5.38 -75.07 -7.83
N ASP A 3 -5.80 -74.64 -6.63
CA ASP A 3 -5.38 -73.37 -5.98
C ASP A 3 -3.88 -73.11 -6.05
N LYS A 4 -3.07 -74.17 -5.97
CA LYS A 4 -1.61 -74.12 -6.06
C LYS A 4 -1.10 -73.50 -7.37
N GLN A 5 -1.80 -73.72 -8.49
CA GLN A 5 -1.42 -73.12 -9.78
C GLN A 5 -1.86 -71.66 -9.91
N LEU A 6 -2.86 -71.21 -9.15
CA LEU A 6 -3.18 -69.77 -9.07
C LEU A 6 -2.13 -69.03 -8.25
N THR A 7 -1.72 -69.63 -7.13
CA THR A 7 -0.69 -69.04 -6.24
C THR A 7 0.68 -69.00 -6.93
N ASP A 8 1.02 -70.05 -7.69
CA ASP A 8 2.29 -70.09 -8.43
C ASP A 8 2.31 -69.10 -9.61
N VAL A 9 1.15 -68.76 -10.21
CA VAL A 9 1.06 -67.71 -11.26
C VAL A 9 1.15 -66.30 -10.66
N GLU A 10 0.45 -66.03 -9.55
CA GLU A 10 0.53 -64.75 -8.84
C GLU A 10 1.93 -64.50 -8.23
N LEU A 11 2.62 -65.54 -7.75
CA LEU A 11 4.01 -65.43 -7.27
C LEU A 11 5.01 -65.24 -8.41
N HIS A 12 4.76 -65.80 -9.58
CA HIS A 12 5.66 -65.65 -10.73
C HIS A 12 5.53 -64.25 -11.38
N GLU A 13 4.35 -63.63 -11.34
CA GLU A 13 4.15 -62.22 -11.72
C GLU A 13 4.78 -61.26 -10.71
N MET A 14 4.83 -61.58 -9.40
CA MET A 14 5.54 -60.75 -8.41
C MET A 14 7.06 -60.89 -8.44
N GLN A 15 7.62 -61.97 -9.00
CA GLN A 15 9.07 -62.25 -8.99
C GLN A 15 9.82 -61.87 -10.27
N THR A 16 9.12 -61.52 -11.35
CA THR A 16 9.75 -60.95 -12.55
C THR A 16 9.81 -59.45 -12.41
N GLY A 17 10.82 -58.99 -11.66
CA GLY A 17 11.14 -57.58 -11.44
C GLY A 17 11.67 -56.87 -12.70
N GLU A 18 10.88 -56.89 -13.78
CA GLU A 18 10.97 -55.87 -14.81
C GLU A 18 9.97 -54.78 -14.41
N PRO A 19 10.41 -53.51 -14.24
CA PRO A 19 9.46 -52.42 -14.04
C PRO A 19 8.46 -52.50 -15.19
N SER A 20 7.16 -52.53 -14.87
CA SER A 20 6.16 -52.53 -15.93
C SER A 20 6.42 -51.30 -16.79
N VAL A 21 6.31 -51.41 -18.12
CA VAL A 21 6.50 -50.29 -19.04
C VAL A 21 5.68 -49.06 -18.59
N LEU A 22 4.55 -49.30 -17.92
CA LEU A 22 3.72 -48.28 -17.29
C LEU A 22 4.41 -47.59 -16.10
N ASP A 23 5.07 -48.32 -15.19
CA ASP A 23 5.79 -47.74 -14.05
C ASP A 23 6.97 -46.88 -14.50
N GLU A 24 7.67 -47.32 -15.55
CA GLU A 24 8.79 -46.56 -16.12
C GLU A 24 8.29 -45.27 -16.80
N GLN A 25 7.18 -45.34 -17.55
CA GLN A 25 6.51 -44.17 -18.13
C GLN A 25 5.92 -43.23 -17.07
N TRP A 26 5.36 -43.77 -15.98
CA TRP A 26 4.87 -42.96 -14.86
C TRP A 26 6.02 -42.27 -14.14
N SER A 27 7.16 -42.94 -13.96
CA SER A 27 8.36 -42.33 -13.39
C SER A 27 8.90 -41.20 -14.26
N GLU A 28 8.98 -41.41 -15.57
CA GLU A 28 9.39 -40.37 -16.53
C GLU A 28 8.44 -39.17 -16.51
N LEU A 29 7.12 -39.41 -16.47
CA LEU A 29 6.12 -38.34 -16.36
C LEU A 29 6.21 -37.59 -15.04
N VAL A 30 6.50 -38.28 -13.93
CA VAL A 30 6.69 -37.65 -12.61
C VAL A 30 7.96 -36.82 -12.60
N ASP A 31 9.06 -37.33 -13.14
CA ASP A 31 10.32 -36.60 -13.25
C ASP A 31 10.20 -35.41 -14.21
N ASP A 32 9.49 -35.54 -15.33
CA ASP A 32 9.19 -34.43 -16.24
C ASP A 32 8.31 -33.38 -15.53
N TRP A 33 7.27 -33.82 -14.82
CA TRP A 33 6.38 -32.95 -14.05
C TRP A 33 7.11 -32.23 -12.89
N GLN A 34 8.05 -32.89 -12.23
CA GLN A 34 8.86 -32.31 -11.15
C GLN A 34 10.02 -31.45 -11.66
N SER A 35 10.55 -31.74 -12.84
CA SER A 35 11.65 -31.01 -13.47
C SER A 35 11.19 -29.80 -14.27
N GLN A 36 9.87 -29.62 -14.46
CA GLN A 36 9.35 -28.39 -15.04
C GLN A 36 9.91 -27.19 -14.27
N PRO A 37 10.58 -26.25 -14.95
CA PRO A 37 11.12 -25.07 -14.31
C PRO A 37 9.95 -24.13 -13.99
N TYR A 38 9.23 -24.40 -12.90
CA TYR A 38 8.35 -23.39 -12.34
C TYR A 38 9.24 -22.39 -11.61
N GLU A 39 9.20 -21.14 -12.05
CA GLU A 39 9.75 -20.04 -11.28
C GLU A 39 9.01 -20.02 -9.94
N LYS A 40 9.65 -20.55 -8.88
CA LYS A 40 9.14 -20.45 -7.51
C LYS A 40 9.05 -18.97 -7.18
N VAL A 41 7.91 -18.36 -7.48
CA VAL A 41 7.59 -17.02 -7.02
C VAL A 41 7.80 -17.05 -5.52
N ASP A 42 8.78 -16.31 -5.03
CA ASP A 42 9.14 -16.33 -3.62
C ASP A 42 8.03 -15.61 -2.82
N ILE A 43 6.97 -16.35 -2.52
CA ILE A 43 5.81 -15.89 -1.75
C ILE A 43 6.29 -15.36 -0.39
N THR A 44 7.37 -15.90 0.16
CA THR A 44 7.92 -15.44 1.43
C THR A 44 8.51 -14.03 1.30
N GLN A 45 9.21 -13.74 0.20
CA GLN A 45 9.67 -12.39 -0.12
C GLN A 45 8.50 -11.44 -0.35
N LEU A 46 7.47 -11.86 -1.10
CA LEU A 46 6.28 -11.05 -1.34
C LEU A 46 5.58 -10.68 -0.02
N VAL A 47 5.36 -11.66 0.85
CA VAL A 47 4.74 -11.46 2.18
C VAL A 47 5.60 -10.55 3.05
N LYS A 48 6.94 -10.70 3.03
CA LYS A 48 7.85 -9.83 3.78
C LYS A 48 7.77 -8.38 3.28
N GLN A 49 7.73 -8.17 1.97
CA GLN A 49 7.55 -6.85 1.37
C GLN A 49 6.19 -6.25 1.74
N LEU A 50 5.11 -7.03 1.69
CA LEU A 50 3.76 -6.60 2.09
C LEU A 50 3.71 -6.18 3.56
N LYS A 51 4.35 -6.95 4.45
CA LYS A 51 4.46 -6.59 5.87
C LYS A 51 5.20 -5.26 6.05
N LYS A 52 6.35 -5.08 5.38
CA LYS A 52 7.12 -3.81 5.44
C LYS A 52 6.31 -2.63 4.92
N ARG A 53 5.63 -2.78 3.77
CA ARG A 53 4.75 -1.76 3.18
C ARG A 53 3.59 -1.41 4.12
N THR A 54 2.99 -2.42 4.74
CA THR A 54 1.89 -2.25 5.72
C THR A 54 2.37 -1.53 6.97
N LEU A 55 3.56 -1.87 7.47
CA LEU A 55 4.15 -1.19 8.62
C LEU A 55 4.41 0.29 8.31
N ALA A 56 5.05 0.59 7.18
CA ALA A 56 5.26 1.97 6.74
C ALA A 56 3.94 2.73 6.56
N ALA A 57 2.90 2.06 6.06
CA ALA A 57 1.59 2.66 5.94
C ALA A 57 0.95 2.96 7.31
N LYS A 58 1.12 2.07 8.29
CA LYS A 58 0.63 2.30 9.65
C LYS A 58 1.39 3.43 10.36
N THR A 59 2.70 3.54 10.15
CA THR A 59 3.49 4.63 10.75
C THR A 59 3.10 5.98 10.19
N VAL A 60 2.87 6.08 8.88
CA VAL A 60 2.38 7.34 8.25
C VAL A 60 1.02 7.73 8.83
N LEU A 61 0.06 6.79 8.85
CA LEU A 61 -1.24 7.07 9.45
C LEU A 61 -1.14 7.48 10.93
N GLY A 62 -0.26 6.84 11.69
CA GLY A 62 -0.01 7.21 13.09
C GLY A 62 0.51 8.64 13.26
N LEU A 63 1.39 9.09 12.35
CA LEU A 63 1.85 10.47 12.30
C LEU A 63 0.73 11.44 11.91
N ASP A 64 -0.13 11.07 10.95
CA ASP A 64 -1.25 11.91 10.51
C ASP A 64 -2.30 12.07 11.63
N VAL A 65 -2.57 11.01 12.40
CA VAL A 65 -3.42 11.07 13.61
C VAL A 65 -2.79 11.98 14.66
N LEU A 66 -1.50 11.83 14.94
CA LEU A 66 -0.77 12.68 15.90
C LEU A 66 -0.84 14.15 15.49
N ALA A 67 -0.57 14.45 14.22
CA ALA A 67 -0.63 15.81 13.68
C ALA A 67 -2.04 16.40 13.81
N THR A 68 -3.08 15.61 13.55
CA THR A 68 -4.47 16.03 13.72
C THR A 68 -4.76 16.40 15.18
N ILE A 69 -4.35 15.56 16.14
CA ILE A 69 -4.51 15.85 17.58
C ILE A 69 -3.76 17.14 17.95
N SER A 70 -2.54 17.32 17.46
CA SER A 70 -1.76 18.53 17.69
C SER A 70 -2.44 19.79 17.13
N LEU A 71 -3.07 19.71 15.95
CA LEU A 71 -3.85 20.83 15.39
C LEU A 71 -5.05 21.20 16.26
N PHE A 72 -5.78 20.22 16.79
CA PHE A 72 -6.87 20.48 17.74
C PHE A 72 -6.35 21.08 19.05
N GLY A 73 -5.20 20.62 19.56
CA GLY A 73 -4.54 21.21 20.72
C GLY A 73 -4.16 22.67 20.49
N ALA A 74 -3.56 22.98 19.33
CA ALA A 74 -3.21 24.34 18.93
C ALA A 74 -4.46 25.23 18.77
N LEU A 75 -5.57 24.69 18.25
CA LEU A 75 -6.83 25.42 18.13
C LEU A 75 -7.42 25.75 19.51
N VAL A 76 -7.45 24.80 20.45
CA VAL A 76 -7.94 25.05 21.82
C VAL A 76 -7.08 26.09 22.52
N TYR A 77 -5.74 25.96 22.41
CA TYR A 77 -4.82 26.96 22.93
C TYR A 77 -5.11 28.34 22.33
N SER A 78 -5.29 28.39 21.01
CA SER A 78 -5.57 29.64 20.29
C SER A 78 -6.88 30.31 20.69
N LEU A 79 -7.90 29.55 21.07
CA LEU A 79 -9.18 30.08 21.56
C LEU A 79 -9.11 30.55 23.03
N SER A 80 -8.14 30.03 23.80
CA SER A 80 -7.95 30.41 25.20
C SER A 80 -7.22 31.74 25.37
N GLU A 81 -6.35 32.11 24.42
CA GLU A 81 -5.64 33.39 24.41
C GLU A 81 -6.39 34.43 23.57
N GLN A 82 -6.83 35.52 24.20
CA GLN A 82 -7.52 36.63 23.51
C GLN A 82 -6.61 37.46 22.60
N VAL A 83 -5.30 37.17 22.55
CA VAL A 83 -4.29 37.95 21.83
C VAL A 83 -4.06 37.43 20.41
N ILE A 84 -4.53 36.22 20.09
CA ILE A 84 -4.28 35.60 18.78
C ILE A 84 -5.26 36.14 17.74
N ASP A 85 -4.72 36.46 16.56
CA ASP A 85 -5.49 37.01 15.43
C ASP A 85 -6.53 36.02 14.88
N TRP A 86 -7.70 36.54 14.50
CA TRP A 86 -8.81 35.74 13.99
C TRP A 86 -8.48 34.98 12.70
N ALA A 87 -7.59 35.49 11.84
CA ALA A 87 -7.17 34.75 10.66
C ALA A 87 -6.43 33.46 11.03
N THR A 88 -5.66 33.48 12.12
CA THR A 88 -4.98 32.29 12.67
C THR A 88 -5.99 31.26 13.17
N VAL A 89 -7.02 31.71 13.91
CA VAL A 89 -8.09 30.83 14.43
C VAL A 89 -8.86 30.18 13.29
N ILE A 90 -9.23 30.94 12.26
CA ILE A 90 -9.92 30.43 11.07
C ILE A 90 -9.04 29.42 10.33
N TYR A 91 -7.77 29.76 10.10
CA TYR A 91 -6.82 28.87 9.43
C TYR A 91 -6.60 27.56 10.19
N LEU A 92 -6.40 27.64 11.52
CA LEU A 92 -6.27 26.46 12.38
C LEU A 92 -7.54 25.62 12.41
N SER A 93 -8.71 26.24 12.38
CA SER A 93 -9.99 25.52 12.32
C SER A 93 -10.11 24.73 11.03
N PHE A 94 -9.90 25.38 9.87
CA PHE A 94 -9.89 24.70 8.58
C PHE A 94 -8.83 23.59 8.52
N GLY A 95 -7.63 23.84 9.06
CA GLY A 95 -6.57 22.85 9.16
C GLY A 95 -6.95 21.65 10.01
N ALA A 96 -7.49 21.85 11.21
CA ALA A 96 -7.86 20.79 12.13
C ALA A 96 -9.00 19.91 11.58
N PHE A 97 -10.09 20.52 11.11
CA PHE A 97 -11.20 19.78 10.52
C PHE A 97 -10.82 19.13 9.18
N GLY A 98 -10.04 19.83 8.35
CA GLY A 98 -9.50 19.29 7.10
C GLY A 98 -8.62 18.07 7.35
N SER A 99 -7.73 18.14 8.35
CA SER A 99 -6.85 17.04 8.76
C SER A 99 -7.66 15.85 9.27
N LEU A 100 -8.71 16.08 10.08
CA LEU A 100 -9.59 15.01 10.54
C LEU A 100 -10.26 14.27 9.36
N VAL A 101 -10.83 15.02 8.41
CA VAL A 101 -11.45 14.44 7.21
C VAL A 101 -10.41 13.67 6.39
N TYR A 102 -9.22 14.24 6.20
CA TYR A 102 -8.11 13.60 5.50
C TYR A 102 -7.74 12.25 6.12
N THR A 103 -7.52 12.20 7.45
CA THR A 103 -7.15 10.99 8.17
C THR A 103 -8.26 9.92 8.11
N VAL A 104 -9.53 10.31 8.18
CA VAL A 104 -10.66 9.38 8.04
C VAL A 104 -10.70 8.75 6.64
N ILE A 105 -10.52 9.56 5.59
CA ILE A 105 -10.47 9.05 4.21
C ILE A 105 -9.26 8.14 4.01
N GLU A 106 -8.08 8.55 4.50
CA GLU A 106 -6.86 7.74 4.44
C GLU A 106 -7.04 6.38 5.13
N PHE A 107 -7.64 6.36 6.32
CA PHE A 107 -7.93 5.14 7.05
C PHE A 107 -8.85 4.22 6.24
N ASN A 108 -9.91 4.78 5.64
CA ASN A 108 -10.86 4.03 4.81
C ASN A 108 -10.23 3.42 3.55
N ILE A 109 -9.22 4.08 2.96
CA ILE A 109 -8.45 3.54 1.84
C ILE A 109 -7.62 2.33 2.30
N ARG A 110 -6.97 2.43 3.47
CA ARG A 110 -5.98 1.44 3.93
C ARG A 110 -6.60 0.22 4.62
N ILE A 111 -7.72 0.40 5.31
CA ILE A 111 -8.38 -0.67 6.07
C ILE A 111 -8.84 -1.83 5.16
N LYS A 112 -9.23 -1.54 3.91
CA LYS A 112 -9.64 -2.56 2.93
C LYS A 112 -8.57 -3.60 2.70
N THR A 113 -7.32 -3.15 2.50
CA THR A 113 -6.17 -4.04 2.28
C THR A 113 -5.69 -4.69 3.58
N TRP A 114 -5.82 -4.01 4.72
CA TRP A 114 -5.37 -4.57 6.01
C TRP A 114 -6.26 -5.70 6.53
N ARG A 115 -7.54 -5.73 6.13
CA ARG A 115 -8.48 -6.80 6.47
C ARG A 115 -8.34 -8.05 5.61
N MET A 116 -7.62 -7.98 4.49
CA MET A 116 -7.40 -9.15 3.63
C MET A 116 -6.39 -10.09 4.27
N ASP A 117 -6.70 -11.38 4.26
CA ASP A 117 -5.76 -12.42 4.67
C ASP A 117 -4.69 -12.67 3.61
N ALA A 118 -3.57 -13.25 4.03
CA ALA A 118 -2.44 -13.58 3.16
C ALA A 118 -1.97 -15.03 3.40
N SER A 119 -2.91 -15.89 3.78
CA SER A 119 -2.69 -17.29 4.15
C SER A 119 -2.33 -18.14 2.94
N ASP A 120 -2.99 -17.86 1.81
CA ASP A 120 -2.78 -18.58 0.54
C ASP A 120 -2.08 -17.70 -0.50
N PRO A 121 -1.33 -18.29 -1.47
CA PRO A 121 -0.64 -17.54 -2.51
C PRO A 121 -1.55 -16.62 -3.34
N LYS A 122 -2.76 -17.09 -3.69
CA LYS A 122 -3.75 -16.27 -4.41
C LYS A 122 -4.19 -15.05 -3.60
N GLN A 123 -4.49 -15.26 -2.32
CA GLN A 123 -4.90 -14.18 -1.41
C GLN A 123 -3.76 -13.18 -1.17
N ALA A 124 -2.52 -13.65 -1.05
CA ALA A 124 -1.35 -12.79 -0.92
C ALA A 124 -1.14 -11.90 -2.16
N PHE A 125 -1.42 -12.43 -3.34
CA PHE A 125 -1.37 -11.69 -4.60
C PHE A 125 -2.49 -10.64 -4.72
N GLU A 126 -3.73 -11.02 -4.43
CA GLU A 126 -4.88 -10.09 -4.38
C GLU A 126 -4.65 -8.96 -3.38
N LYS A 127 -4.14 -9.28 -2.20
CA LYS A 127 -3.76 -8.30 -1.18
C LYS A 127 -2.68 -7.34 -1.69
N ASN A 128 -1.73 -7.80 -2.48
CA ASN A 128 -0.72 -6.93 -3.09
C ASN A 128 -1.34 -5.97 -4.10
N ILE A 129 -2.19 -6.47 -5.01
CA ILE A 129 -2.90 -5.63 -5.99
C ILE A 129 -3.77 -4.59 -5.27
N SER A 130 -4.55 -5.00 -4.27
CA SER A 130 -5.36 -4.08 -3.46
C SER A 130 -4.48 -3.04 -2.75
N GLY A 131 -3.32 -3.45 -2.23
CA GLY A 131 -2.34 -2.55 -1.63
C GLY A 131 -1.80 -1.51 -2.60
N ILE A 132 -1.50 -1.90 -3.84
CA ILE A 132 -1.04 -0.97 -4.88
C ILE A 132 -2.16 -0.01 -5.28
N LYS A 133 -3.39 -0.49 -5.48
CA LYS A 133 -4.57 0.36 -5.77
C LYS A 133 -4.83 1.36 -4.64
N GLY A 134 -4.77 0.92 -3.39
CA GLY A 134 -4.90 1.79 -2.22
C GLY A 134 -3.79 2.83 -2.14
N ALA A 135 -2.54 2.47 -2.48
CA ALA A 135 -1.43 3.42 -2.55
C ALA A 135 -1.64 4.49 -3.64
N ILE A 136 -2.21 4.13 -4.79
CA ILE A 136 -2.56 5.09 -5.86
C ILE A 136 -3.67 6.04 -5.38
N GLN A 137 -4.71 5.50 -4.72
CA GLN A 137 -5.79 6.32 -4.15
C GLN A 137 -5.26 7.29 -3.08
N PHE A 138 -4.38 6.82 -2.21
CA PHE A 138 -3.70 7.67 -1.23
C PHE A 138 -2.87 8.78 -1.91
N ALA A 139 -2.13 8.46 -2.97
CA ALA A 139 -1.35 9.46 -3.70
C ALA A 139 -2.26 10.52 -4.36
N ASN A 140 -3.43 10.13 -4.86
CA ASN A 140 -4.42 11.07 -5.39
C ASN A 140 -4.99 11.96 -4.28
N LEU A 141 -5.31 11.38 -3.11
CA LEU A 141 -5.77 12.15 -1.94
C LEU A 141 -4.73 13.19 -1.53
N TRP A 142 -3.45 12.81 -1.49
CA TRP A 142 -2.34 13.71 -1.20
C TRP A 142 -2.26 14.85 -2.24
N LEU A 143 -2.30 14.54 -3.54
CA LEU A 143 -2.29 15.57 -4.60
C LEU A 143 -3.45 16.57 -4.45
N ILE A 144 -4.68 16.06 -4.28
CA ILE A 144 -5.88 16.90 -4.11
C ILE A 144 -5.73 17.79 -2.88
N SER A 145 -5.21 17.25 -1.79
CA SER A 145 -4.99 18.00 -0.55
C SER A 145 -3.98 19.13 -0.74
N CYS A 146 -2.88 18.88 -1.47
CA CYS A 146 -1.92 19.93 -1.81
C CYS A 146 -2.57 21.06 -2.65
N PHE A 147 -3.43 20.72 -3.62
CA PHE A 147 -4.16 21.72 -4.40
C PHE A 147 -5.18 22.50 -3.56
N ALA A 148 -5.81 21.87 -2.58
CA ALA A 148 -6.74 22.54 -1.66
C ALA A 148 -6.02 23.48 -0.68
N ILE A 149 -4.87 23.06 -0.15
CA ILE A 149 -4.08 23.85 0.81
C ILE A 149 -3.44 25.07 0.15
N LEU A 150 -3.07 25.00 -1.13
CA LEU A 150 -2.39 26.09 -1.84
C LEU A 150 -3.14 27.44 -1.79
N PRO A 151 -4.42 27.56 -2.19
CA PRO A 151 -5.15 28.83 -2.09
C PRO A 151 -5.37 29.26 -0.63
N ILE A 152 -5.68 28.31 0.27
CA ILE A 152 -5.96 28.60 1.69
C ILE A 152 -4.70 29.13 2.40
N GLY A 153 -3.55 28.47 2.18
CA GLY A 153 -2.27 28.86 2.74
C GLY A 153 -1.79 30.20 2.21
N ASN A 154 -1.92 30.45 0.91
CA ASN A 154 -1.58 31.76 0.34
C ASN A 154 -2.49 32.88 0.85
N TRP A 155 -3.79 32.63 1.02
CA TRP A 155 -4.71 33.58 1.64
C TRP A 155 -4.32 33.90 3.10
N TYR A 156 -3.95 32.89 3.89
CA TYR A 156 -3.51 33.09 5.27
C TYR A 156 -2.22 33.94 5.36
N ILE A 157 -1.23 33.68 4.50
CA ILE A 157 0.00 34.48 4.45
C ILE A 157 -0.32 35.92 4.04
N TRP A 158 -1.29 36.11 3.15
CA TRP A 158 -1.77 37.45 2.79
C TRP A 158 -2.42 38.17 3.97
N GLU A 159 -3.22 37.49 4.79
CA GLU A 159 -3.82 38.12 5.96
C GLU A 159 -2.78 38.53 7.01
N ILE A 160 -1.81 37.66 7.30
CA ILE A 160 -0.69 38.02 8.19
C ILE A 160 0.13 39.18 7.61
N SER A 161 0.23 39.30 6.29
CA SER A 161 0.98 40.40 5.67
C SER A 161 0.42 41.78 6.01
N LYS A 162 -0.87 41.89 6.34
CA LYS A 162 -1.52 43.17 6.70
C LYS A 162 -1.12 43.66 8.08
N THR A 163 -0.79 42.74 8.98
CA THR A 163 -0.42 43.04 10.37
C THR A 163 1.09 42.92 10.61
N SER A 164 1.84 42.43 9.62
CA SER A 164 3.29 42.24 9.73
C SER A 164 4.07 43.46 9.28
N GLU A 165 4.98 43.94 10.14
CA GLU A 165 5.97 44.96 9.77
C GLU A 165 7.15 44.38 8.98
N LYS A 166 7.26 43.04 8.89
CA LYS A 166 8.37 42.33 8.26
C LYS A 166 8.06 42.01 6.80
N PRO A 167 9.10 41.89 5.94
CA PRO A 167 8.90 41.43 4.57
C PRO A 167 8.30 40.03 4.56
N ILE A 168 7.09 39.89 3.99
CA ILE A 168 6.33 38.63 4.00
C ILE A 168 6.70 37.67 2.86
N TRP A 169 7.40 38.15 1.82
CA TRP A 169 7.75 37.35 0.64
C TRP A 169 8.53 36.06 0.95
N PRO A 170 9.39 35.96 1.98
CA PRO A 170 10.05 34.69 2.32
C PRO A 170 9.07 33.62 2.79
N ALA A 171 7.99 34.02 3.48
CA ALA A 171 6.94 33.10 3.93
C ALA A 171 6.19 32.51 2.72
N TYR A 172 5.86 33.33 1.73
CA TYR A 172 5.29 32.86 0.46
C TYR A 172 6.22 31.90 -0.27
N LEU A 173 7.50 32.24 -0.39
CA LEU A 173 8.46 31.39 -1.08
C LEU A 173 8.57 30.02 -0.39
N PHE A 174 8.71 30.03 0.94
CA PHE A 174 8.83 28.81 1.73
C PHE A 174 7.57 27.92 1.61
N ALA A 175 6.39 28.49 1.82
CA ALA A 175 5.13 27.73 1.78
C ALA A 175 4.87 27.12 0.40
N ASN A 176 5.04 27.91 -0.67
CA ASN A 176 4.82 27.42 -2.03
C ASN A 176 5.89 26.39 -2.46
N LEU A 177 7.16 26.59 -2.09
CA LEU A 177 8.22 25.63 -2.38
C LEU A 177 7.95 24.29 -1.67
N LEU A 178 7.51 24.32 -0.42
CA LEU A 178 7.13 23.13 0.34
C LEU A 178 5.99 22.37 -0.35
N ILE A 179 4.94 23.08 -0.80
CA ILE A 179 3.83 22.47 -1.54
C ILE A 179 4.32 21.86 -2.86
N VAL A 180 5.21 22.54 -3.60
CA VAL A 180 5.78 22.01 -4.84
C VAL A 180 6.55 20.72 -4.58
N VAL A 181 7.38 20.67 -3.54
CA VAL A 181 8.11 19.45 -3.15
C VAL A 181 7.14 18.32 -2.82
N MET A 182 6.07 18.60 -2.08
CA MET A 182 5.04 17.60 -1.76
C MET A 182 4.31 17.11 -3.02
N LEU A 183 3.95 18.00 -3.95
CA LEU A 183 3.30 17.67 -5.22
C LEU A 183 4.19 16.77 -6.09
N VAL A 184 5.47 17.12 -6.23
CA VAL A 184 6.45 16.31 -6.97
C VAL A 184 6.61 14.94 -6.31
N GLY A 185 6.75 14.90 -4.98
CA GLY A 185 6.82 13.65 -4.21
C GLY A 185 5.61 12.75 -4.43
N ALA A 186 4.41 13.31 -4.32
CA ALA A 186 3.14 12.59 -4.53
C ALA A 186 3.01 12.09 -5.98
N TYR A 187 3.39 12.90 -6.96
CA TYR A 187 3.37 12.53 -8.38
C TYR A 187 4.34 11.38 -8.68
N LEU A 188 5.59 11.46 -8.21
CA LEU A 188 6.58 10.40 -8.39
C LEU A 188 6.16 9.10 -7.71
N TYR A 189 5.61 9.20 -6.49
CA TYR A 189 5.07 8.06 -5.76
C TYR A 189 3.91 7.41 -6.53
N LYS A 190 2.95 8.20 -7.02
CA LYS A 190 1.83 7.73 -7.85
C LYS A 190 2.35 7.05 -9.11
N ARG A 191 3.26 7.68 -9.85
CA ARG A 191 3.83 7.15 -11.10
C ARG A 191 4.47 5.78 -10.88
N LYS A 192 5.25 5.63 -9.80
CA LYS A 192 5.86 4.35 -9.43
C LYS A 192 4.81 3.26 -9.21
N ARG A 193 3.74 3.57 -8.47
CA ARG A 193 2.69 2.59 -8.15
C ARG A 193 1.82 2.22 -9.34
N VAL A 194 1.55 3.16 -10.23
CA VAL A 194 0.83 2.89 -11.50
C VAL A 194 1.67 1.98 -12.39
N LYS A 195 2.99 2.22 -12.49
CA LYS A 195 3.89 1.34 -13.24
C LYS A 195 3.89 -0.10 -12.68
N GLU A 196 4.05 -0.25 -11.37
CA GLU A 196 3.97 -1.57 -10.69
C GLU A 196 2.62 -2.28 -10.98
N LEU A 197 1.51 -1.53 -11.03
CA LEU A 197 0.19 -2.12 -11.32
C LEU A 197 0.07 -2.58 -12.79
N ASN A 198 0.61 -1.81 -13.73
CA ASN A 198 0.54 -2.14 -15.15
C ASN A 198 1.38 -3.38 -15.46
N GLU A 199 2.60 -3.47 -14.92
CA GLU A 199 3.46 -4.65 -15.06
C GLU A 199 2.76 -5.91 -14.53
N LEU A 200 2.09 -5.82 -13.38
CA LEU A 200 1.32 -6.94 -12.82
C LEU A 200 0.13 -7.33 -13.71
N ASN A 201 -0.58 -6.36 -14.29
CA ASN A 201 -1.71 -6.64 -15.17
C ASN A 201 -1.27 -7.27 -16.50
N GLU A 202 -0.11 -6.90 -17.02
CA GLU A 202 0.48 -7.53 -18.22
C GLU A 202 0.81 -9.00 -17.94
N ILE A 203 1.39 -9.33 -16.78
CA ILE A 203 1.69 -10.71 -16.38
C ILE A 203 0.42 -11.55 -16.18
N ILE A 204 -0.68 -10.95 -15.72
CA ILE A 204 -1.94 -11.67 -15.47
C ILE A 204 -2.70 -11.96 -16.78
N ASN A 205 -2.62 -11.04 -17.75
CA ASN A 205 -3.39 -11.11 -18.99
C ASN A 205 -2.61 -11.67 -20.20
N GLY A 206 -1.29 -11.79 -20.09
CA GLY A 206 -0.39 -12.40 -21.08
C GLY A 206 -0.20 -13.89 -20.82
#